data_AF-A0A7S1H939-F1
#
_entry.id   AF-A0A7S1H939-F1
#
_cell.length_a   1.000
_cell.length_b   1.000
_cell.length_c   1.000
_cell.angle_alpha   90.00
_cell.angle_beta   90.00
_cell.angle_gamma   90.00
#
_symmetry.space_group_name_H-M   'P 1'
#
loop_
_entity.id
_entity.type
_entity.pdbx_description
1 polymer ?
#
loop_
_entity_poly.entity_id
_entity_poly.type
_entity_poly.pdbx_seq_one_letter_code
_entity_poly.pdbx_strand_id
1 'polypeptide(L)'
;FAFLTLAHQHGLMVLLRPGPYICAEWDFGGLPAWLLSADPPMRIRTWDLDYINAVDAWWGALLPRLVPHLYQNGGPVVMVQIENEYGMYGDVANNALDAKYLEHLRLTARASLGDSIVLYTTDFGNLNSMQRGSFNGTSLLTLGDFGPGSNVTASLEGQAAMNPPGLNPPMCSEYYSGWYTYWGQKNATNTSSGAAAETLREML
;
A
#
# COMPACT_ATOMS: atom_id res chain seq x y z
N PHE A 1 19.65 7.65 -0.13
CA PHE A 1 18.52 7.32 0.76
C PHE A 1 18.97 7.32 2.22
N ALA A 2 19.23 8.49 2.81
CA ALA A 2 19.79 8.59 4.16
C ALA A 2 18.91 7.94 5.24
N PHE A 3 17.58 8.08 5.13
CA PHE A 3 16.64 7.46 6.06
C PHE A 3 16.71 5.92 6.05
N LEU A 4 16.74 5.29 4.86
CA LEU A 4 16.88 3.83 4.75
C LEU A 4 18.24 3.36 5.29
N THR A 5 19.30 4.11 5.00
CA THR A 5 20.63 3.81 5.55
C THR A 5 20.62 3.86 7.08
N LEU A 6 19.98 4.85 7.67
CA LEU A 6 19.87 4.98 9.13
C LEU A 6 19.06 3.81 9.72
N ALA A 7 17.91 3.47 9.14
CA ALA A 7 17.12 2.31 9.59
C ALA A 7 17.96 1.02 9.58
N HIS A 8 18.71 0.80 8.50
CA HIS A 8 19.60 -0.35 8.37
C HIS A 8 20.73 -0.37 9.42
N GLN A 9 21.36 0.77 9.69
CA GLN A 9 22.39 0.90 10.73
C GLN A 9 21.87 0.55 12.14
N HIS A 10 20.57 0.73 12.37
CA HIS A 10 19.90 0.34 13.61
C HIS A 10 19.29 -1.07 13.58
N GLY A 11 19.56 -1.87 12.54
CA GLY A 11 19.05 -3.24 12.42
C GLY A 11 17.54 -3.32 12.18
N LEU A 12 16.92 -2.25 11.70
CA LEU A 12 15.49 -2.22 11.39
C LEU A 12 15.25 -2.66 9.94
N MET A 13 14.26 -3.53 9.76
CA MET A 13 13.70 -3.84 8.45
C MET A 13 12.71 -2.75 8.02
N VAL A 14 12.55 -2.58 6.72
CA VAL A 14 11.68 -1.55 6.13
C VAL A 14 10.65 -2.20 5.22
N LEU A 15 9.38 -1.88 5.48
CA LEU A 15 8.28 -2.06 4.55
C LEU A 15 8.06 -0.72 3.84
N LEU A 16 8.39 -0.69 2.55
CA LEU A 16 8.43 0.55 1.79
C LEU A 16 7.11 0.77 1.05
N ARG A 17 6.57 1.99 1.07
CA ARG A 17 5.30 2.34 0.41
C ARG A 17 5.48 3.51 -0.56
N PRO A 18 5.99 3.27 -1.79
CA PRO A 18 6.37 4.33 -2.73
C PRO A 18 5.19 4.95 -3.51
N GLY A 19 3.95 4.50 -3.29
CA GLY A 19 2.75 5.05 -3.92
C GLY A 19 2.37 4.38 -5.25
N PRO A 20 2.07 5.15 -6.32
CA PRO A 20 2.32 6.59 -6.50
C PRO A 20 1.38 7.50 -5.71
N TYR A 21 0.17 7.02 -5.35
CA TYR A 21 -0.71 7.65 -4.37
C TYR A 21 -0.50 7.00 -3.00
N ILE A 22 -0.47 7.80 -1.93
CA ILE A 22 -0.16 7.34 -0.56
C ILE A 22 -1.21 7.67 0.48
N CYS A 23 -2.27 8.43 0.13
CA CYS A 23 -3.24 8.93 1.11
C CYS A 23 -2.56 9.73 2.25
N ALA A 24 -2.46 9.13 3.44
CA ALA A 24 -1.63 9.55 4.56
C ALA A 24 -1.94 10.94 5.15
N GLU A 25 -3.18 11.43 4.97
CA GLU A 25 -3.58 12.79 5.35
C GLU A 25 -2.60 13.87 4.82
N TRP A 26 -1.97 13.56 3.69
CA TRP A 26 -0.98 14.41 3.05
C TRP A 26 -1.60 15.13 1.87
N ASP A 27 -1.04 16.30 1.54
CA ASP A 27 -1.55 17.13 0.44
C ASP A 27 -1.67 16.31 -0.85
N PHE A 28 -2.89 16.34 -1.40
CA PHE A 28 -3.33 15.58 -2.57
C PHE A 28 -2.92 14.09 -2.58
N GLY A 29 -2.82 13.46 -1.40
CA GLY A 29 -2.42 12.06 -1.24
C GLY A 29 -1.02 11.76 -1.75
N GLY A 30 -0.13 12.76 -1.70
CA GLY A 30 1.25 12.70 -2.22
C GLY A 30 1.39 12.94 -3.72
N LEU A 31 0.27 13.09 -4.44
CA LEU A 31 0.31 13.38 -5.87
C LEU A 31 0.69 14.85 -6.11
N PRO A 32 1.54 15.15 -7.11
CA PRO A 32 1.85 16.53 -7.46
C PRO A 32 0.64 17.28 -8.02
N ALA A 33 0.38 18.50 -7.52
CA ALA A 33 -0.75 19.32 -7.95
C ALA A 33 -0.75 19.66 -9.46
N TRP A 34 0.43 19.65 -10.12
CA TRP A 34 0.52 19.91 -11.56
C TRP A 34 -0.21 18.86 -12.41
N LEU A 35 -0.50 17.67 -11.89
CA LEU A 35 -1.33 16.67 -12.57
C LEU A 35 -2.75 17.20 -12.87
N LEU A 36 -3.22 18.17 -12.09
CA LEU A 36 -4.51 18.84 -12.28
C LEU A 36 -4.49 19.95 -13.33
N SER A 37 -3.30 20.34 -13.81
CA SER A 37 -3.14 21.47 -14.75
C SER A 37 -3.34 21.09 -16.22
N ALA A 38 -3.50 19.79 -16.52
CA ALA A 38 -3.81 19.32 -17.86
C ALA A 38 -5.21 19.74 -18.31
N ASP A 39 -5.40 19.89 -19.63
CA ASP A 39 -6.70 20.18 -20.25
C ASP A 39 -6.96 19.17 -21.39
N PRO A 40 -7.87 18.19 -21.18
CA PRO A 40 -8.66 17.96 -19.98
C PRO A 40 -7.81 17.47 -18.78
N PRO A 41 -8.28 17.63 -17.52
CA PRO A 41 -7.57 17.14 -16.35
C PRO A 41 -7.35 15.62 -16.42
N MET A 42 -6.16 15.18 -16.01
CA MET A 42 -5.80 13.77 -15.95
C MET A 42 -6.71 13.03 -14.96
N ARG A 43 -7.16 11.82 -15.33
CA ARG A 43 -7.86 10.93 -14.39
C ARG A 43 -6.83 10.18 -13.55
N ILE A 44 -6.47 10.79 -12.42
CA ILE A 44 -5.53 10.21 -11.45
C ILE A 44 -5.97 8.82 -10.96
N ARG A 45 -5.01 7.97 -10.60
CA ARG A 45 -5.26 6.59 -10.11
C ARG A 45 -6.11 5.73 -11.06
N THR A 46 -6.03 6.00 -12.37
CA THR A 46 -6.71 5.20 -13.40
C THR A 46 -5.78 4.90 -14.57
N TRP A 47 -6.27 4.12 -15.54
CA TRP A 47 -5.63 3.89 -16.84
C TRP A 47 -5.77 5.10 -17.79
N ASP A 48 -5.42 6.29 -17.31
CA ASP A 48 -5.26 7.49 -18.13
C ASP A 48 -3.80 7.58 -18.58
N LEU A 49 -3.55 7.63 -19.88
CA LEU A 49 -2.17 7.56 -20.40
C LEU A 49 -1.30 8.74 -19.95
N ASP A 50 -1.87 9.93 -19.77
CA ASP A 50 -1.09 11.07 -19.30
C ASP A 50 -0.70 10.90 -17.82
N TYR A 51 -1.61 10.34 -17.02
CA TYR A 51 -1.30 9.95 -15.65
C TYR A 51 -0.27 8.81 -15.58
N ILE A 52 -0.42 7.77 -16.40
CA ILE A 52 0.53 6.65 -16.48
C ILE A 52 1.93 7.15 -16.86
N ASN A 53 2.04 8.02 -17.86
CA ASN A 53 3.31 8.60 -18.28
C ASN A 53 3.98 9.39 -17.14
N ALA A 54 3.20 10.16 -16.37
CA ALA A 54 3.69 10.86 -15.19
C ALA A 54 4.19 9.91 -14.10
N VAL A 55 3.45 8.83 -13.83
CA VAL A 55 3.85 7.79 -12.88
C VAL A 55 5.12 7.08 -13.34
N ASP A 56 5.21 6.70 -14.61
CA ASP A 56 6.38 6.03 -15.18
C ASP A 56 7.62 6.91 -15.13
N ALA A 57 7.49 8.22 -15.39
CA ALA A 57 8.59 9.16 -15.23
C ALA A 57 9.06 9.24 -13.77
N TRP A 58 8.13 9.28 -12.81
CA TRP A 58 8.45 9.31 -11.39
C TRP A 58 9.11 8.01 -10.92
N TRP A 59 8.51 6.86 -11.21
CA TRP A 59 9.01 5.55 -10.82
C TRP A 59 10.28 5.16 -11.54
N GLY A 60 10.45 5.55 -12.81
CA GLY A 60 11.71 5.41 -13.54
C GLY A 60 12.87 6.17 -12.89
N ALA A 61 12.59 7.28 -12.19
CA ALA A 61 13.61 8.00 -11.41
C ALA A 61 13.80 7.42 -9.99
N LEU A 62 12.73 6.98 -9.34
CA LEU A 62 12.74 6.53 -7.94
C LEU A 62 13.22 5.08 -7.79
N LEU A 63 12.56 4.13 -8.47
CA LEU A 63 12.70 2.69 -8.20
C LEU A 63 14.11 2.15 -8.45
N PRO A 64 14.83 2.53 -9.54
CA PRO A 64 16.20 2.07 -9.73
C PRO A 64 17.13 2.46 -8.58
N ARG A 65 16.88 3.60 -7.94
CA ARG A 65 17.69 4.08 -6.82
C ARG A 65 17.37 3.36 -5.50
N LEU A 66 16.25 2.64 -5.43
CA LEU A 66 15.88 1.78 -4.31
C LEU A 66 16.54 0.39 -4.39
N VAL A 67 16.99 -0.05 -5.57
CA VAL A 67 17.56 -1.38 -5.78
C VAL A 67 18.69 -1.72 -4.80
N PRO A 68 19.68 -0.84 -4.53
CA PRO A 68 20.74 -1.13 -3.56
C PRO A 68 20.25 -1.28 -2.11
N HIS A 69 19.01 -0.86 -1.81
CA HIS A 69 18.41 -0.91 -0.48
C HIS A 69 17.48 -2.10 -0.28
N LEU A 70 17.26 -2.92 -1.31
CA LEU A 70 16.46 -4.15 -1.21
C LEU A 70 17.20 -5.20 -0.38
N TYR A 71 16.44 -6.01 0.37
CA TYR A 71 16.99 -6.99 1.31
C TYR A 71 17.90 -8.02 0.62
N GLN A 72 17.51 -8.50 -0.56
CA GLN A 72 18.32 -9.41 -1.36
C GLN A 72 19.66 -8.81 -1.85
N ASN A 73 19.76 -7.48 -1.83
CA ASN A 73 20.97 -6.72 -2.20
C ASN A 73 21.74 -6.21 -0.96
N GLY A 74 21.38 -6.68 0.23
CA GLY A 74 22.03 -6.31 1.50
C GLY A 74 21.47 -5.08 2.18
N GLY A 75 20.34 -4.52 1.71
CA GLY A 75 19.67 -3.39 2.34
C GLY A 75 18.56 -3.78 3.33
N PRO A 76 17.82 -2.80 3.90
CA PRO A 76 16.79 -3.08 4.89
C PRO A 76 15.39 -3.35 4.29
N VAL A 77 15.14 -3.08 3.01
CA VAL A 77 13.79 -3.10 2.42
C VAL A 77 13.37 -4.54 2.11
N VAL A 78 12.41 -5.06 2.87
CA VAL A 78 11.94 -6.46 2.78
C VAL A 78 10.66 -6.62 1.97
N MET A 79 9.83 -5.59 1.90
CA MET A 79 8.57 -5.58 1.16
C MET A 79 8.32 -4.20 0.57
N VAL A 80 7.62 -4.14 -0.58
CA VAL A 80 7.26 -2.89 -1.25
C VAL A 80 5.76 -2.90 -1.60
N GLN A 81 5.03 -1.90 -1.12
CA GLN A 81 3.60 -1.75 -1.41
C GLN A 81 3.41 -1.18 -2.83
N ILE A 82 2.40 -1.68 -3.54
CA ILE A 82 1.94 -1.13 -4.82
C ILE A 82 0.59 -0.46 -4.55
N GLU A 83 0.48 0.82 -4.91
CA GLU A 83 -0.73 1.62 -4.63
C GLU A 83 -1.02 1.71 -3.12
N ASN A 84 -2.19 2.22 -2.74
CA ASN A 84 -2.66 2.34 -1.37
C ASN A 84 -4.20 2.32 -1.31
N GLU A 85 -4.76 1.28 -0.69
CA GLU A 85 -6.21 1.13 -0.49
C GLU A 85 -7.00 1.35 -1.77
N TYR A 86 -6.54 0.73 -2.86
CA TYR A 86 -7.13 0.95 -4.17
C TYR A 86 -8.57 0.45 -4.24
N GLY A 87 -8.95 -0.53 -3.41
CA GLY A 87 -10.32 -1.01 -3.27
C GLY A 87 -11.30 0.03 -2.74
N MET A 88 -10.82 1.14 -2.18
CA MET A 88 -11.64 2.31 -1.83
C MET A 88 -11.83 3.30 -2.98
N TYR A 89 -11.12 3.10 -4.10
CA TYR A 89 -11.16 3.97 -5.28
C TYR A 89 -11.69 3.25 -6.52
N GLY A 90 -11.10 2.10 -6.87
CA GLY A 90 -11.43 1.30 -8.04
C GLY A 90 -12.05 -0.06 -7.70
N ASP A 91 -12.16 -0.92 -8.70
CA ASP A 91 -12.59 -2.31 -8.58
C ASP A 91 -11.81 -3.19 -9.57
N VAL A 92 -10.63 -3.65 -9.14
CA VAL A 92 -9.75 -4.51 -9.93
C VAL A 92 -10.42 -5.82 -10.35
N ALA A 93 -11.28 -6.39 -9.49
CA ALA A 93 -11.98 -7.64 -9.79
C ALA A 93 -13.00 -7.47 -10.93
N ASN A 94 -13.65 -6.32 -11.03
CA ASN A 94 -14.79 -6.14 -11.95
C ASN A 94 -14.59 -5.06 -13.03
N ASN A 95 -13.49 -4.32 -13.02
CA ASN A 95 -13.18 -3.28 -14.00
C ASN A 95 -11.82 -3.52 -14.67
N ALA A 96 -11.86 -3.78 -15.98
CA ALA A 96 -10.67 -4.07 -16.78
C ALA A 96 -9.65 -2.91 -16.84
N LEU A 97 -10.09 -1.65 -16.74
CA LEU A 97 -9.17 -0.50 -16.72
C LEU A 97 -8.47 -0.35 -15.37
N ASP A 98 -9.17 -0.65 -14.28
CA ASP A 98 -8.60 -0.65 -12.92
C ASP A 98 -7.58 -1.79 -12.77
N ALA A 99 -7.93 -2.98 -13.27
CA ALA A 99 -7.01 -4.11 -13.37
C ALA A 99 -5.78 -3.76 -14.23
N LYS A 100 -5.97 -3.09 -15.37
CA LYS A 100 -4.86 -2.69 -16.23
C LYS A 100 -3.93 -1.68 -15.55
N TYR A 101 -4.49 -0.73 -14.80
CA TYR A 101 -3.73 0.23 -14.00
C TYR A 101 -2.87 -0.46 -12.94
N LEU A 102 -3.48 -1.29 -12.09
CA LEU A 102 -2.74 -1.95 -11.02
C LEU A 102 -1.67 -2.93 -11.58
N GLU A 103 -1.99 -3.63 -12.67
CA GLU A 103 -1.05 -4.55 -13.32
C GLU A 103 0.15 -3.80 -13.91
N HIS A 104 -0.07 -2.63 -14.51
CA HIS A 104 1.03 -1.79 -14.99
C HIS A 104 1.95 -1.35 -13.87
N LEU A 105 1.40 -0.90 -12.74
CA LEU A 105 2.22 -0.56 -11.57
C LEU A 105 3.04 -1.78 -11.12
N ARG A 106 2.40 -2.94 -10.98
CA ARG A 106 3.10 -4.17 -10.59
C ARG A 106 4.24 -4.49 -11.55
N LEU A 107 4.02 -4.41 -12.86
CA LEU A 107 5.01 -4.71 -13.89
C LEU A 107 6.15 -3.67 -13.90
N THR A 108 5.86 -2.39 -13.79
CA THR A 108 6.87 -1.33 -13.70
C THR A 108 7.74 -1.49 -12.45
N ALA A 109 7.13 -1.87 -11.32
CA ALA A 109 7.85 -2.19 -10.09
C ALA A 109 8.75 -3.42 -10.27
N ARG A 110 8.24 -4.51 -10.88
CA ARG A 110 9.03 -5.71 -11.17
C ARG A 110 10.20 -5.44 -12.09
N ALA A 111 9.98 -4.67 -13.16
CA ALA A 111 11.03 -4.31 -14.11
C ALA A 111 12.20 -3.56 -13.44
N SER A 112 11.92 -2.76 -12.40
CA SER A 112 12.95 -2.00 -11.68
C SER A 112 13.55 -2.73 -10.48
N LEU A 113 12.72 -3.42 -9.69
CA LEU A 113 13.11 -4.00 -8.39
C LEU A 113 13.46 -5.50 -8.46
N GLY A 114 13.19 -6.14 -9.59
CA GLY A 114 13.37 -7.57 -9.80
C GLY A 114 12.28 -8.44 -9.19
N ASP A 115 12.42 -9.76 -9.38
CA ASP A 115 11.39 -10.74 -9.00
C ASP A 115 11.47 -11.18 -7.53
N SER A 116 12.62 -10.97 -6.88
CA SER A 116 12.85 -11.48 -5.53
C SER A 116 12.18 -10.67 -4.42
N ILE A 117 11.95 -9.37 -4.62
CA ILE A 117 11.32 -8.53 -3.59
C ILE A 117 9.84 -8.91 -3.44
N VAL A 118 9.33 -8.94 -2.21
CA VAL A 118 7.89 -9.14 -1.99
C VAL A 118 7.16 -7.84 -2.33
N LEU A 119 6.27 -7.93 -3.31
CA LEU A 119 5.34 -6.84 -3.63
C LEU A 119 3.99 -7.16 -2.97
N TYR A 120 3.35 -6.14 -2.40
CA TYR A 120 2.08 -6.30 -1.71
C TYR A 120 1.13 -5.14 -1.96
N THR A 121 -0.15 -5.33 -1.65
CA THR A 121 -1.17 -4.27 -1.57
C THR A 121 -1.76 -4.24 -0.16
N THR A 122 -2.39 -3.12 0.16
CA THR A 122 -3.11 -2.91 1.42
C THR A 122 -4.49 -2.37 1.09
N ASP A 123 -5.52 -3.00 1.67
CA ASP A 123 -6.90 -2.56 1.61
C ASP A 123 -7.59 -2.84 2.96
N PHE A 124 -8.77 -2.25 3.16
CA PHE A 124 -9.54 -2.47 4.39
C PHE A 124 -9.70 -3.95 4.71
N GLY A 125 -9.57 -4.29 6.00
CA GLY A 125 -9.56 -5.64 6.58
C GLY A 125 -10.85 -6.45 6.42
N ASN A 126 -11.30 -6.64 5.18
CA ASN A 126 -12.44 -7.43 4.76
C ASN A 126 -12.24 -7.88 3.30
N LEU A 127 -12.77 -9.07 2.97
CA LEU A 127 -12.59 -9.69 1.65
C LEU A 127 -13.05 -8.78 0.49
N ASN A 128 -14.16 -8.06 0.63
CA ASN A 128 -14.71 -7.25 -0.44
C ASN A 128 -13.75 -6.12 -0.85
N SER A 129 -13.12 -5.45 0.11
CA SER A 129 -12.19 -4.35 -0.18
C SER A 129 -10.91 -4.88 -0.81
N MET A 130 -10.39 -6.00 -0.29
CA MET A 130 -9.22 -6.68 -0.85
C MET A 130 -9.44 -7.18 -2.29
N GLN A 131 -10.62 -7.72 -2.61
CA GLN A 131 -10.98 -8.13 -3.97
C GLN A 131 -11.00 -6.94 -4.94
N ARG A 132 -11.45 -5.78 -4.47
CA ARG A 132 -11.50 -4.56 -5.28
C ARG A 132 -10.13 -3.90 -5.46
N GLY A 133 -9.21 -4.07 -4.50
CA GLY A 133 -7.92 -3.38 -4.50
C GLY A 133 -6.72 -4.21 -4.95
N SER A 134 -6.87 -5.53 -5.14
CA SER A 134 -5.77 -6.44 -5.45
C SER A 134 -6.12 -7.51 -6.48
N PHE A 135 -5.11 -8.27 -6.91
CA PHE A 135 -5.27 -9.49 -7.70
C PHE A 135 -5.31 -10.72 -6.79
N ASN A 136 -6.19 -11.66 -7.10
CA ASN A 136 -6.14 -12.98 -6.48
C ASN A 136 -4.92 -13.77 -7.00
N GLY A 137 -4.11 -14.34 -6.11
CA GLY A 137 -3.01 -15.24 -6.47
C GLY A 137 -1.62 -14.77 -6.01
N THR A 138 -0.57 -15.22 -6.71
CA THR A 138 0.82 -15.12 -6.27
C THR A 138 1.54 -13.83 -6.67
N SER A 139 0.92 -12.96 -7.48
CA SER A 139 1.61 -11.83 -8.11
C SER A 139 1.81 -10.63 -7.18
N LEU A 140 0.89 -10.45 -6.22
CA LEU A 140 0.92 -9.47 -5.13
C LEU A 140 0.41 -10.14 -3.85
N LEU A 141 1.13 -9.98 -2.75
CA LEU A 141 0.60 -10.34 -1.44
C LEU A 141 -0.48 -9.33 -1.06
N THR A 142 -1.67 -9.79 -0.68
CA THR A 142 -2.79 -8.91 -0.30
C THR A 142 -2.88 -8.83 1.22
N LEU A 143 -2.73 -7.63 1.79
CA LEU A 143 -2.78 -7.38 3.23
C LEU A 143 -3.99 -6.53 3.61
N GLY A 144 -4.43 -6.69 4.86
CA GLY A 144 -5.50 -5.90 5.45
C GLY A 144 -4.99 -4.78 6.33
N ASP A 145 -5.69 -3.65 6.37
CA ASP A 145 -5.59 -2.66 7.45
C ASP A 145 -6.85 -2.66 8.32
N PHE A 146 -6.71 -2.26 9.58
CA PHE A 146 -7.83 -2.09 10.51
C PHE A 146 -7.40 -1.44 11.82
N GLY A 147 -8.39 -0.94 12.57
CA GLY A 147 -8.17 -0.32 13.88
C GLY A 147 -8.63 -1.21 15.03
N PRO A 148 -8.43 -0.74 16.28
CA PRO A 148 -8.94 -1.39 17.47
C PRO A 148 -10.45 -1.62 17.44
N GLY A 149 -10.89 -2.78 17.95
CA GLY A 149 -12.31 -3.17 17.95
C GLY A 149 -12.83 -3.69 16.61
N SER A 150 -11.97 -3.79 15.59
CA SER A 150 -12.30 -4.45 14.33
C SER A 150 -12.30 -5.98 14.48
N ASN A 151 -12.95 -6.68 13.57
CA ASN A 151 -12.93 -8.14 13.52
C ASN A 151 -11.63 -8.64 12.87
N VAL A 152 -10.62 -8.97 13.69
CA VAL A 152 -9.31 -9.45 13.21
C VAL A 152 -9.47 -10.72 12.36
N THR A 153 -10.30 -11.66 12.83
CA THR A 153 -10.57 -12.92 12.11
C THR A 153 -11.06 -12.66 10.68
N ALA A 154 -12.01 -11.75 10.49
CA ALA A 154 -12.54 -11.43 9.17
C ALA A 154 -11.47 -10.86 8.22
N SER A 155 -10.54 -10.07 8.74
CA SER A 155 -9.40 -9.57 7.95
C SER A 155 -8.46 -10.70 7.54
N LEU A 156 -8.09 -11.58 8.49
CA LEU A 156 -7.19 -12.70 8.22
C LEU A 156 -7.81 -13.74 7.28
N GLU A 157 -9.11 -14.02 7.40
CA GLU A 157 -9.86 -14.86 6.46
C GLU A 157 -9.92 -14.24 5.07
N GLY A 158 -10.10 -12.91 4.97
CA GLY A 158 -10.02 -12.18 3.71
C GLY A 158 -8.66 -12.33 3.03
N GLN A 159 -7.58 -12.16 3.79
CA GLN A 159 -6.22 -12.37 3.29
C GLN A 159 -6.01 -13.82 2.84
N ALA A 160 -6.48 -14.80 3.63
CA ALA A 160 -6.40 -16.22 3.28
C ALA A 160 -7.16 -16.59 2.00
N ALA A 161 -8.23 -15.87 1.67
CA ALA A 161 -8.99 -16.06 0.45
C ALA A 161 -8.34 -15.41 -0.79
N MET A 162 -7.52 -14.38 -0.59
CA MET A 162 -6.83 -13.63 -1.66
C MET A 162 -5.43 -14.17 -1.95
N ASN A 163 -4.75 -14.67 -0.91
CA ASN A 163 -3.39 -15.14 -0.97
C ASN A 163 -3.33 -16.67 -1.14
N PRO A 164 -2.35 -17.20 -1.88
CA PRO A 164 -2.26 -18.64 -2.10
C PRO A 164 -1.85 -19.38 -0.81
N PRO A 165 -2.27 -20.65 -0.65
CA PRO A 165 -1.92 -21.44 0.53
C PRO A 165 -0.41 -21.45 0.80
N GLY A 166 -0.02 -21.16 2.04
CA GLY A 166 1.39 -21.10 2.45
C GLY A 166 2.11 -19.77 2.19
N LEU A 167 1.49 -18.82 1.48
CA LEU A 167 1.98 -17.45 1.29
C LEU A 167 0.99 -16.42 1.85
N ASN A 168 0.52 -16.65 3.07
CA ASN A 168 -0.43 -15.79 3.76
C ASN A 168 0.01 -15.52 5.21
N PRO A 169 1.13 -14.78 5.42
CA PRO A 169 1.48 -14.38 6.77
C PRO A 169 0.37 -13.47 7.32
N PRO A 170 -0.24 -13.79 8.49
CA PRO A 170 -1.26 -12.94 9.08
C PRO A 170 -0.63 -11.58 9.41
N MET A 171 -1.08 -10.52 8.76
CA MET A 171 -0.48 -9.21 8.91
C MET A 171 -1.53 -8.10 8.79
N CYS A 172 -1.44 -7.12 9.69
CA CYS A 172 -2.11 -5.84 9.55
C CYS A 172 -1.08 -4.81 9.09
N SER A 173 -1.20 -4.32 7.87
CA SER A 173 -0.24 -3.36 7.30
C SER A 173 -0.39 -1.95 7.85
N GLU A 174 -1.60 -1.60 8.29
CA GLU A 174 -1.86 -0.37 9.04
C GLU A 174 -2.77 -0.67 10.22
N TYR A 175 -2.17 -0.72 11.41
CA TYR A 175 -2.92 -0.83 12.65
C TYR A 175 -3.15 0.55 13.26
N TYR A 176 -4.40 1.02 13.25
CA TYR A 176 -4.74 2.40 13.61
C TYR A 176 -4.61 2.66 15.12
N SER A 177 -3.42 3.07 15.57
CA SER A 177 -3.17 3.40 16.98
C SER A 177 -3.91 4.67 17.48
N GLY A 178 -4.52 5.41 16.56
CA GLY A 178 -5.24 6.66 16.79
C GLY A 178 -5.96 7.10 15.52
N TRP A 179 -6.39 8.36 15.46
CA TRP A 179 -7.02 8.93 14.27
C TRP A 179 -6.61 10.39 14.10
N TYR A 180 -6.67 10.90 12.88
CA TYR A 180 -6.41 12.30 12.57
C TYR A 180 -7.61 13.19 12.93
N THR A 181 -7.42 14.51 12.90
CA THR A 181 -8.44 15.50 13.28
C THR A 181 -8.54 16.58 12.22
N TYR A 182 -9.75 17.11 12.00
CA TYR A 182 -9.97 18.25 11.10
C TYR A 182 -9.95 19.58 11.88
N TRP A 183 -9.62 20.67 11.18
CA TRP A 183 -9.70 22.01 11.77
C TRP A 183 -11.09 22.30 12.36
N GLY A 184 -11.10 22.85 13.57
CA GLY A 184 -12.33 23.17 14.29
C GLY A 184 -13.01 21.99 15.00
N GLN A 185 -12.51 20.76 14.83
CA GLN A 185 -12.98 19.61 15.61
C GLN A 185 -12.19 19.46 16.92
N LYS A 186 -12.74 18.70 17.85
CA LYS A 186 -11.98 18.21 19.00
C LYS A 186 -10.98 17.16 18.52
N ASN A 187 -9.84 17.05 19.22
CA ASN A 187 -8.88 15.98 18.98
C ASN A 187 -9.59 14.62 18.97
N ALA A 188 -9.20 13.77 18.03
CA ALA A 188 -9.70 12.42 17.95
C ALA A 188 -9.39 11.63 19.23
N THR A 189 -10.43 11.00 19.79
CA THR A 189 -10.35 10.15 20.99
C THR A 189 -11.07 8.81 20.78
N ASN A 190 -11.26 8.41 19.52
CA ASN A 190 -11.94 7.17 19.14
C ASN A 190 -11.13 5.91 19.44
N THR A 191 -9.83 6.04 19.70
CA THR A 191 -8.96 4.92 20.08
C THR A 191 -8.47 5.07 21.52
N SER A 192 -8.84 4.13 22.40
CA SER A 192 -8.23 4.03 23.73
C SER A 192 -6.99 3.14 23.67
N SER A 193 -5.99 3.40 24.52
CA SER A 193 -4.81 2.54 24.64
C SER A 193 -5.17 1.12 25.08
N GLY A 194 -6.25 0.95 25.85
CA GLY A 194 -6.77 -0.36 26.26
C GLY A 194 -7.27 -1.18 25.07
N ALA A 195 -8.15 -0.60 24.25
CA ALA A 195 -8.63 -1.23 23.02
C ALA A 195 -7.48 -1.51 22.05
N ALA A 196 -6.54 -0.57 21.92
CA ALA A 196 -5.38 -0.75 21.07
C ALA A 196 -4.46 -1.89 21.56
N ALA A 197 -4.29 -2.06 22.86
CA ALA A 197 -3.51 -3.18 23.40
C ALA A 197 -4.24 -4.52 23.27
N GLU A 198 -5.57 -4.52 23.39
CA GLU A 198 -6.39 -5.72 23.28
C GLU A 198 -6.36 -6.30 21.86
N THR A 199 -6.71 -5.51 20.85
CA THR A 199 -6.67 -5.96 19.45
C THR A 199 -5.24 -6.30 19.00
N LEU A 200 -4.21 -5.63 19.53
CA LEU A 200 -2.82 -6.01 19.25
C LEU A 200 -2.47 -7.39 19.82
N ARG A 201 -2.96 -7.75 21.02
CA ARG A 201 -2.78 -9.11 21.57
C ARG A 201 -3.54 -10.18 20.82
N GLU A 202 -4.65 -9.82 20.18
CA GLU A 202 -5.39 -10.75 19.31
C GLU A 202 -4.59 -11.08 18.03
N MET A 203 -3.76 -10.15 17.55
CA MET A 203 -2.94 -10.34 16.36
C MET A 203 -1.61 -11.08 16.59
N LEU A 204 -1.04 -11.03 17.79
CA LEU A 204 0.31 -11.53 18.13
C LEU A 204 0.28 -12.89 18.84
#